data_AF-A0A352KMA7-F1
#
_entry.id   AF-A0A352KMA7-F1
#
_cell.length_a   1.000
_cell.length_b   1.000
_cell.length_c   1.000
_cell.angle_alpha   90.00
_cell.angle_beta   90.00
_cell.angle_gamma   90.00
#
_symmetry.space_group_name_H-M   'P 1'
#
loop_
_entity.id
_entity.type
_entity.pdbx_description
1 polymer ?
#
loop_
_entity_poly.entity_id
_entity_poly.type
_entity_poly.pdbx_seq_one_letter_code
_entity_poly.pdbx_strand_id
1 'polypeptide(L)' 'AHFLVVPYLIAQSDFIAIVSQRMALQIAEQAGCRIHNPPIKLPGWSISALWSKTLKQSPVAQWFHQFLQETAHTI' A
#
# COMPACT_ATOMS: atom_id res chain seq x y z
N ALA A 1 -6.54 -5.90 -10.08
CA ALA A 1 -7.43 -6.41 -9.02
C ALA A 1 -7.07 -7.85 -8.58
N HIS A 2 -5.79 -8.23 -8.50
CA HIS A 2 -5.38 -9.59 -8.10
C HIS A 2 -4.21 -9.60 -7.08
N PHE A 3 -4.16 -8.63 -6.16
CA PHE A 3 -3.08 -8.56 -5.17
C PHE A 3 -3.34 -9.44 -3.94
N LEU A 4 -4.60 -9.67 -3.58
CA LEU A 4 -4.97 -10.40 -2.35
C LEU A 4 -4.55 -11.87 -2.34
N VAL A 5 -4.29 -12.47 -3.51
CA VAL A 5 -3.89 -13.89 -3.64
C VAL A 5 -2.37 -14.06 -3.58
N VAL A 6 -1.60 -12.98 -3.79
CA VAL A 6 -0.13 -12.99 -3.82
C VAL A 6 0.51 -13.64 -2.58
N PRO A 7 0.08 -13.35 -1.33
CA PRO A 7 0.68 -13.99 -0.15
C PRO A 7 0.57 -15.52 -0.20
N TYR A 8 -0.59 -16.03 -0.61
CA TYR A 8 -0.86 -17.48 -0.69
C TYR A 8 -0.08 -18.14 -1.82
N LEU A 9 0.08 -17.47 -2.97
CA LEU A 9 0.85 -17.99 -4.10
C LEU A 9 2.33 -18.11 -3.75
N ILE A 10 2.92 -17.08 -3.14
CA ILE A 10 4.34 -17.09 -2.77
C ILE A 10 4.59 -18.10 -1.65
N ALA A 11 3.67 -18.27 -0.70
CA ALA A 11 3.84 -19.25 0.38
C ALA A 11 3.84 -20.71 -0.11
N GLN A 12 3.16 -21.01 -1.21
CA GLN A 12 2.97 -22.36 -1.73
C GLN A 12 3.86 -22.69 -2.94
N SER A 13 4.77 -21.80 -3.34
CA SER A 13 5.61 -21.97 -4.52
C SER A 13 6.98 -21.32 -4.36
N ASP A 14 7.91 -21.62 -5.26
CA ASP A 14 9.23 -20.98 -5.32
C ASP A 14 9.20 -19.63 -6.08
N PHE A 15 8.05 -18.96 -6.10
CA PHE A 15 7.89 -17.71 -6.82
C PHE A 15 8.34 -16.50 -6.01
N ILE A 16 8.75 -15.47 -6.74
CA ILE A 16 9.03 -14.14 -6.21
C ILE A 16 8.04 -13.15 -6.82
N ALA A 17 7.66 -12.14 -6.04
CA ALA A 17 6.81 -11.06 -6.53
C ALA A 17 7.37 -9.69 -6.11
N ILE A 18 7.12 -8.69 -6.95
CA ILE A 18 7.38 -7.29 -6.64
C ILE A 18 6.05 -6.67 -6.22
N VAL A 19 5.99 -6.18 -4.99
CA VAL A 19 4.82 -5.52 -4.41
C VAL A 19 5.23 -4.22 -3.73
N SER A 20 4.25 -3.41 -3.31
CA SER A 20 4.54 -2.22 -2.50
C SER A 20 5.20 -2.61 -1.19
N GLN A 21 6.09 -1.75 -0.66
CA GLN A 21 6.77 -2.01 0.61
C GLN A 21 5.79 -2.31 1.75
N ARG A 22 4.68 -1.55 1.82
CA ARG A 22 3.61 -1.79 2.81
C ARG A 22 3.03 -3.19 2.71
N MET A 23 2.78 -3.67 1.49
CA MET A 23 2.28 -5.01 1.28
C MET A 23 3.34 -6.09 1.56
N ALA A 24 4.60 -5.84 1.20
CA ALA A 24 5.70 -6.76 1.50
C ALA A 24 5.85 -7.00 3.01
N LEU A 25 5.72 -5.95 3.83
CA LEU A 25 5.77 -6.05 5.30
C LEU A 25 4.61 -6.91 5.85
N GLN A 26 3.39 -6.68 5.36
CA GLN A 26 2.22 -7.49 5.77
C GLN A 26 2.36 -8.95 5.34
N ILE A 27 2.88 -9.20 4.14
CA ILE A 27 3.10 -10.57 3.64
C ILE A 27 4.21 -11.27 4.44
N ALA A 28 5.29 -10.58 4.76
CA ALA A 28 6.38 -11.13 5.57
C ALA A 28 5.86 -11.55 6.96
N GLU A 29 4.98 -10.76 7.56
CA GLU A 29 4.34 -11.08 8.84
C GLU A 29 3.38 -12.28 8.73
N GLN A 30 2.55 -12.34 7.67
CA GLN A 30 1.51 -13.37 7.53
C GLN A 30 2.01 -14.71 6.98
N ALA A 31 2.95 -14.68 6.04
CA ALA A 31 3.36 -15.85 5.25
C ALA A 31 4.80 -16.32 5.53
N GLY A 32 5.51 -15.65 6.43
CA GLY A 32 6.91 -15.99 6.75
C GLY A 32 7.88 -15.76 5.58
N CYS A 33 7.52 -14.90 4.63
CA CYS A 33 8.35 -14.59 3.47
C CYS A 33 9.51 -13.64 3.83
N ARG A 34 10.62 -13.72 3.09
CA ARG A 34 11.74 -12.78 3.21
C ARG A 34 11.62 -11.66 2.18
N ILE A 35 11.92 -10.44 2.60
CA ILE A 35 11.94 -9.26 1.72
C ILE A 35 13.36 -9.08 1.19
N HIS A 36 13.49 -8.95 -0.13
CA HIS A 36 14.77 -8.72 -0.81
C HIS A 36 14.74 -7.38 -1.55
N ASN A 37 15.90 -6.75 -1.66
CA ASN A 37 16.04 -5.53 -2.47
C ASN A 37 15.95 -5.90 -3.97
N PRO A 38 15.17 -5.18 -4.79
CA PRO A 38 15.07 -5.50 -6.21
C PRO A 38 16.44 -5.31 -6.90
N PRO A 39 16.80 -6.17 -7.87
CA PRO A 39 18.07 -6.07 -8.60
C PRO A 39 18.11 -4.88 -9.58
N ILE A 40 16.97 -4.25 -9.82
CA ILE A 40 16.80 -3.08 -10.69
C ILE A 40 16.26 -1.90 -9.87
N LYS A 41 16.67 -0.68 -10.25
CA LYS A 41 16.09 0.53 -9.68
C LYS A 41 14.67 0.69 -10.17
N LEU A 42 13.71 0.57 -9.25
CA LEU A 42 12.31 0.85 -9.52
C LEU A 42 12.02 2.32 -9.20
N PRO A 43 11.28 3.05 -10.05
CA PRO A 43 10.86 4.40 -9.73
C PRO A 43 9.91 4.39 -8.52
N GLY A 44 10.07 5.37 -7.63
CA GLY A 44 9.10 5.62 -6.58
C GLY A 44 7.76 6.08 -7.18
N TRP A 45 6.68 5.81 -6.47
CA TRP A 45 5.34 6.23 -6.86
C TRP A 45 4.61 6.81 -5.65
N SER A 46 3.72 7.76 -5.90
CA SER A 46 2.92 8.43 -4.87
C SER A 46 1.49 7.92 -4.90
N ILE A 47 0.89 7.83 -3.71
CA ILE A 47 -0.55 7.60 -3.55
C ILE A 47 -1.19 8.97 -3.28
N SER A 48 -2.08 9.37 -4.17
CA SER A 48 -2.84 10.61 -4.02
C SER A 48 -4.29 10.28 -3.70
N ALA A 49 -4.81 10.87 -2.63
CA ALA A 49 -6.24 10.84 -2.35
C ALA A 49 -6.95 11.92 -3.20
N LEU A 50 -7.95 11.50 -3.96
CA LEU A 50 -8.71 12.35 -4.89
C LEU A 50 -10.15 12.52 -4.41
N TRP A 51 -10.65 13.74 -4.52
CA TRP A 51 -11.96 14.12 -4.01
C TRP A 51 -12.68 15.04 -4.99
N SER A 52 -14.00 14.96 -5.01
CA SER A 52 -14.83 15.88 -5.80
C SER A 52 -14.73 17.31 -5.25
N LYS A 53 -14.64 18.30 -6.15
CA LYS A 53 -14.59 19.74 -5.78
C LYS A 53 -15.83 20.17 -4.98
N THR A 54 -16.98 19.55 -5.25
CA THR A 54 -18.25 19.86 -4.57
C THR A 54 -18.24 19.51 -3.09
N LEU A 55 -17.45 18.51 -2.68
CA LEU A 55 -17.34 18.12 -1.27
C LEU A 55 -16.39 19.02 -0.45
N LYS A 56 -15.61 19.91 -1.08
CA LYS A 56 -14.61 20.74 -0.36
C LYS A 56 -15.20 21.64 0.74
N GLN A 57 -16.46 22.06 0.60
CA GLN A 57 -17.12 22.92 1.58
C GLN A 57 -17.84 22.12 2.68
N SER A 58 -17.92 20.79 2.57
CA SER A 58 -18.51 19.96 3.62
C SER A 58 -17.56 19.88 4.83
N PRO A 59 -18.01 20.24 6.04
CA PRO A 59 -17.21 20.10 7.25
C PRO A 59 -16.75 18.65 7.49
N VAL A 60 -17.58 17.67 7.12
CA VAL A 60 -17.26 16.24 7.25
C VAL A 60 -16.12 15.85 6.31
N ALA A 61 -16.12 16.36 5.08
CA ALA A 61 -15.05 16.09 4.14
C ALA A 61 -13.74 16.75 4.57
N GLN A 62 -13.79 17.97 5.09
CA GLN A 62 -12.61 18.67 5.61
C GLN A 62 -11.98 17.92 6.78
N TRP A 63 -12.80 17.52 7.76
CA TRP A 63 -12.35 16.69 8.87
C TRP A 63 -11.71 15.38 8.37
N PHE A 64 -12.36 14.67 7.44
CA PHE A 64 -11.86 13.40 6.94
C PHE A 64 -10.52 13.57 6.19
N HIS A 65 -10.37 14.63 5.40
CA HIS A 65 -9.11 14.91 4.70
C HIS A 65 -7.98 15.17 5.69
N GLN A 66 -8.23 15.97 6.73
CA GLN A 66 -7.25 16.26 7.77
C GLN A 66 -6.87 14.98 8.53
N PHE A 67 -7.86 14.19 8.94
CA PHE A 67 -7.64 12.91 9.61
C PHE A 67 -6.80 11.95 8.74
N LEU A 68 -7.09 11.89 7.44
CA LEU A 68 -6.35 11.04 6.51
C LEU A 68 -4.91 11.56 6.29
N GLN A 69 -4.69 12.87 6.29
CA GLN A 69 -3.35 13.47 6.23
C GLN A 69 -2.51 13.16 7.47
N GLU A 70 -3.11 13.24 8.66
CA GLU A 70 -2.45 12.94 9.94
C GLU A 70 -2.08 11.45 10.04
N THR A 71 -3.02 10.56 9.72
CA THR A 71 -2.80 9.11 9.78
C THR A 71 -1.83 8.61 8.70
N ALA A 72 -1.84 9.20 7.51
CA ALA A 72 -0.92 8.82 6.43
C ALA A 72 0.55 9.22 6.69
N HIS A 73 0.81 10.26 7.48
CA HIS A 73 2.18 10.65 7.87
C HIS A 73 2.79 9.74 8.94
N THR A 74 1.98 8.98 9.66
CA THR A 74 2.42 8.18 10.82
C THR A 74 2.96 6.79 10.42
N ILE A 75 3.15 6.52 9.12
CA ILE A 75 3.55 5.21 8.58
C ILE A 75 4.82 5.33 7.76
#